data_AF-A0A3D4KV10-F1
#
_entry.id   AF-A0A3D4KV10-F1
#
_cell.length_a   1.000
_cell.length_b   1.000
_cell.length_c   1.000
_cell.angle_alpha   90.00
_cell.angle_beta   90.00
_cell.angle_gamma   90.00
#
_symmetry.space_group_name_H-M   'P 1'
#
loop_
_entity.id
_entity.type
_entity.pdbx_description
1 polymer ?
#
loop_
_entity_poly.entity_id
_entity_poly.type
_entity_poly.pdbx_seq_one_letter_code
_entity_poly.pdbx_strand_id
1 'polypeptide(L)'
;MEDIFGPAKTREEVMRLIEADPGSKKKYEELGKKEEMQKELDGFLMGERSLNILYDNFFRKIFNPEEHRDRVERLISALIGQKVKIKQVLSREGSQISDKGSLVIMDIIVELEDGSFVDVEMQKTGYRFPAQRSSCYASDMMMRQYNRRKSEKKDEFTYKSITPVYMFVLMENSSKEFSSSGDHFHKRQVSYSSGVELP
;
A
#
# COMPACT_ATOMS: atom_id res chain seq x y z
N MET A 1 -22.88 -4.59 12.23
CA MET A 1 -21.59 -4.89 12.88
C MET A 1 -21.51 -6.37 13.23
N GLU A 2 -22.58 -6.95 13.82
CA GLU A 2 -22.76 -8.42 13.93
C GLU A 2 -22.69 -9.15 12.59
N ASP A 3 -23.23 -8.58 11.50
CA ASP A 3 -23.16 -9.21 10.16
C ASP A 3 -21.72 -9.40 9.62
N ILE A 4 -20.74 -8.68 10.18
CA ILE A 4 -19.33 -8.70 9.73
C ILE A 4 -18.44 -9.46 10.72
N PHE A 5 -18.64 -9.27 12.02
CA PHE A 5 -17.78 -9.84 13.08
C PHE A 5 -18.42 -10.98 13.87
N GLY A 6 -19.69 -11.31 13.61
CA GLY A 6 -20.45 -12.26 14.40
C GLY A 6 -20.92 -11.69 15.75
N PRO A 7 -21.59 -12.51 16.57
CA PRO A 7 -22.05 -12.10 17.88
C PRO A 7 -20.87 -11.83 18.82
N ALA A 8 -20.98 -10.76 19.62
CA ALA A 8 -19.95 -10.40 20.59
C ALA A 8 -19.68 -11.56 21.56
N LYS A 9 -18.40 -11.77 21.89
CA LYS A 9 -17.94 -12.81 22.81
C LYS A 9 -17.22 -12.22 23.99
N THR A 10 -17.33 -12.85 25.15
CA THR A 10 -16.49 -12.48 26.29
C THR A 10 -15.07 -13.00 26.10
N ARG A 11 -14.11 -12.40 26.80
CA ARG A 11 -12.72 -12.85 26.77
C ARG A 11 -12.57 -14.31 27.19
N GLU A 12 -13.36 -14.76 28.16
CA GLU A 12 -13.34 -16.14 28.66
C GLU A 12 -13.84 -17.14 27.61
N GLU A 13 -14.82 -16.76 26.79
CA GLU A 13 -15.30 -17.57 25.68
C GLU A 13 -14.25 -17.66 24.58
N VAL A 14 -13.60 -16.54 24.24
CA VAL A 14 -12.50 -16.50 23.27
C VAL A 14 -11.33 -17.37 23.72
N MET A 15 -10.90 -17.26 24.98
CA MET A 15 -9.80 -18.08 25.50
C MET A 15 -10.14 -19.57 25.49
N ARG A 16 -11.38 -19.95 25.84
CA ARG A 16 -11.84 -21.34 25.71
C ARG A 16 -11.76 -21.86 24.27
N LEU A 17 -12.10 -21.04 23.28
CA LEU A 17 -11.99 -21.41 21.87
C LEU A 17 -10.53 -21.58 21.43
N ILE A 18 -9.63 -20.70 21.87
CA ILE A 18 -8.19 -20.78 21.58
C ILE A 18 -7.57 -22.00 22.23
N GLU A 19 -7.92 -22.29 23.48
CA GLU A 19 -7.38 -23.43 24.24
C GLU A 19 -7.91 -24.78 23.76
N ALA A 20 -9.09 -24.81 23.12
CA ALA A 20 -9.68 -26.04 22.59
C ALA A 20 -8.89 -26.64 21.40
N ASP A 21 -8.09 -25.82 20.70
CA ASP A 21 -7.21 -26.27 19.61
C ASP A 21 -5.73 -26.04 19.97
N PRO A 22 -4.91 -27.10 20.13
CA PRO A 22 -3.50 -26.97 20.49
C PRO A 22 -2.69 -26.12 19.50
N GLY A 23 -3.06 -26.10 18.21
CA GLY A 23 -2.41 -25.27 17.20
C GLY A 23 -2.67 -23.79 17.39
N SER A 24 -3.92 -23.42 17.69
CA SER A 24 -4.36 -22.06 17.98
C SER A 24 -3.76 -21.55 19.28
N LYS A 25 -3.77 -22.36 20.34
CA LYS A 25 -3.11 -22.07 21.61
C LYS A 25 -1.63 -21.74 21.42
N LYS A 26 -0.89 -22.59 20.71
CA LYS A 26 0.54 -22.36 20.44
C LYS A 26 0.79 -21.05 19.70
N LYS A 27 0.03 -20.76 18.63
CA LYS A 27 0.16 -19.50 17.87
C LYS A 27 -0.17 -18.27 18.73
N TYR A 28 -1.17 -18.39 19.60
CA TYR A 28 -1.57 -17.32 20.52
C TYR A 28 -0.50 -17.06 21.58
N GLU A 29 0.12 -18.09 22.15
CA GLU A 29 1.24 -17.98 23.09
C GLU A 29 2.50 -17.41 22.42
N GLU A 30 2.78 -17.80 21.17
CA GLU A 30 3.87 -17.23 20.37
C GLU A 30 3.68 -15.73 20.10
N LEU A 31 2.44 -15.28 19.90
CA LEU A 31 2.06 -13.86 19.82
C LEU A 31 2.25 -13.11 21.15
N GLY A 32 2.21 -13.80 22.29
CA GLY A 32 2.38 -13.23 23.64
C GLY A 32 3.75 -12.64 23.94
N LYS A 33 4.72 -12.81 23.04
CA LYS A 33 5.97 -12.04 23.04
C LYS A 33 5.76 -10.56 22.67
N LYS A 34 4.55 -10.17 22.23
CA LYS A 34 4.12 -8.80 21.89
C LYS A 34 2.71 -8.54 22.45
N GLU A 35 2.63 -8.04 23.68
CA GLU A 35 1.38 -7.83 24.43
C GLU A 35 0.32 -7.01 23.67
N GLU A 36 0.74 -6.03 22.87
CA GLU A 36 -0.17 -5.22 22.04
C GLU A 36 -0.89 -6.06 20.96
N MET A 37 -0.20 -6.98 20.30
CA MET A 37 -0.80 -7.83 19.26
C MET A 37 -1.80 -8.82 19.84
N GLN A 38 -1.55 -9.34 21.04
CA GLN A 38 -2.51 -10.20 21.74
C GLN A 38 -3.77 -9.42 22.11
N LYS A 39 -3.64 -8.21 22.66
CA LYS A 39 -4.81 -7.37 22.99
C LYS A 39 -5.67 -7.08 21.76
N GLU A 40 -5.05 -6.84 20.61
CA GLU A 40 -5.79 -6.59 19.38
C GLU A 40 -6.46 -7.84 18.82
N LEU A 41 -5.78 -8.98 18.86
CA LEU A 41 -6.38 -10.26 18.49
C LEU A 41 -7.56 -10.60 19.41
N ASP A 42 -7.44 -10.38 20.72
CA ASP A 42 -8.52 -10.53 21.69
C ASP A 42 -9.73 -9.68 21.29
N GLY A 43 -9.52 -8.37 21.08
CA GLY A 43 -10.61 -7.48 20.67
C GLY A 43 -11.21 -7.83 19.31
N PHE A 44 -10.44 -8.42 18.40
CA PHE A 44 -10.97 -8.95 17.14
C PHE A 44 -11.85 -10.18 17.36
N LEU A 45 -11.37 -11.16 18.10
CA LEU A 45 -12.10 -12.41 18.38
C LEU A 45 -13.33 -12.18 19.26
N MET A 46 -13.31 -11.13 20.08
CA MET A 46 -14.46 -10.67 20.86
C MET A 46 -15.48 -9.88 20.02
N GLY A 47 -15.13 -9.51 18.79
CA GLY A 47 -15.99 -8.71 17.90
C GLY A 47 -16.02 -7.21 18.23
N GLU A 48 -15.10 -6.72 19.06
CA GLU A 48 -15.02 -5.32 19.50
C GLU A 48 -14.35 -4.41 18.45
N ARG A 49 -13.45 -4.97 17.63
CA ARG A 49 -12.69 -4.25 16.60
C ARG A 49 -12.35 -5.18 15.44
N SER A 50 -12.03 -4.64 14.26
CA SER A 50 -11.41 -5.47 13.22
C SER A 50 -9.97 -5.79 13.59
N LEU A 51 -9.38 -6.82 12.96
CA LEU A 51 -7.93 -6.88 12.86
C LEU A 51 -7.45 -5.57 12.27
N ASN A 52 -6.32 -5.05 12.76
CA ASN A 52 -5.65 -3.96 12.08
C ASN A 52 -4.98 -4.55 10.83
N ILE A 53 -5.80 -4.76 9.80
CA ILE A 53 -5.41 -5.31 8.49
C ILE A 53 -4.28 -4.49 7.90
N LEU A 54 -4.18 -3.20 8.27
CA LEU A 54 -3.16 -2.23 7.90
C LEU A 54 -1.79 -2.52 8.55
N TYR A 55 -1.65 -3.55 9.38
CA TYR A 55 -0.35 -3.98 9.84
C TYR A 55 0.56 -4.43 8.71
N ASP A 56 1.82 -4.02 8.84
CA ASP A 56 2.86 -4.23 7.84
C ASP A 56 3.00 -5.70 7.44
N ASN A 57 2.96 -6.59 8.43
CA ASN A 57 3.05 -8.02 8.16
C ASN A 57 1.84 -8.57 7.39
N PHE A 58 0.64 -8.04 7.62
CA PHE A 58 -0.58 -8.54 6.98
C PHE A 58 -0.70 -8.00 5.55
N PHE A 59 -0.48 -6.69 5.35
CA PHE A 59 -0.44 -6.12 4.00
C PHE A 59 0.68 -6.72 3.16
N ARG A 60 1.90 -6.82 3.69
CA ARG A 60 2.99 -7.52 2.99
C ARG A 60 2.63 -8.95 2.69
N LYS A 61 1.97 -9.67 3.60
CA LYS A 61 1.61 -11.07 3.34
C LYS A 61 0.52 -11.22 2.30
N ILE A 62 -0.46 -10.31 2.23
CA ILE A 62 -1.56 -10.40 1.25
C ILE A 62 -1.13 -9.87 -0.11
N PHE A 63 -0.43 -8.74 -0.14
CA PHE A 63 -0.06 -8.00 -1.34
C PHE A 63 1.43 -8.11 -1.66
N ASN A 64 2.10 -9.19 -1.27
CA ASN A 64 3.45 -9.47 -1.75
C ASN A 64 3.41 -9.63 -3.27
N PRO A 65 4.06 -8.76 -4.06
CA PRO A 65 4.00 -8.84 -5.51
C PRO A 65 4.76 -10.05 -6.08
N GLU A 66 5.66 -10.66 -5.31
CA GLU A 66 6.38 -11.89 -5.65
C GLU A 66 5.55 -13.14 -5.35
N GLU A 67 4.88 -13.21 -4.19
CA GLU A 67 4.07 -14.38 -3.80
C GLU A 67 2.64 -14.34 -4.37
N HIS A 68 2.09 -13.14 -4.55
CA HIS A 68 0.67 -12.90 -4.83
C HIS A 68 0.44 -11.80 -5.87
N ARG A 69 1.17 -11.90 -6.99
CA ARG A 69 1.09 -10.95 -8.11
C ARG A 69 -0.35 -10.66 -8.56
N ASP A 70 -1.21 -11.68 -8.61
CA ASP A 70 -2.61 -11.55 -9.04
C ASP A 70 -3.43 -10.59 -8.16
N ARG A 71 -3.17 -10.56 -6.85
CA ARG A 71 -3.86 -9.65 -5.92
C ARG A 71 -3.43 -8.22 -6.13
N VAL A 72 -2.14 -8.00 -6.33
CA VAL A 72 -1.57 -6.68 -6.60
C VAL A 72 -2.07 -6.15 -7.96
N GLU A 73 -2.09 -6.99 -9.00
CA GLU A 73 -2.68 -6.65 -10.29
C GLU A 73 -4.15 -6.25 -10.17
N ARG A 74 -4.96 -6.97 -9.40
CA ARG A 74 -6.37 -6.62 -9.16
C ARG A 74 -6.52 -5.29 -8.45
N LEU A 75 -5.70 -5.05 -7.40
CA LEU A 75 -5.71 -3.79 -6.68
C LEU A 75 -5.36 -2.62 -7.61
N ILE A 76 -4.24 -2.71 -8.33
CA ILE A 76 -3.80 -1.65 -9.26
C ILE A 76 -4.84 -1.47 -10.37
N SER A 77 -5.43 -2.56 -10.87
CA SER A 77 -6.46 -2.47 -11.91
C SER A 77 -7.68 -1.68 -11.42
N ALA A 78 -8.10 -1.91 -10.17
CA ALA A 78 -9.21 -1.18 -9.56
C ALA A 78 -8.86 0.31 -9.35
N LEU A 79 -7.62 0.61 -8.96
CA LEU A 79 -7.17 1.98 -8.71
C LEU A 79 -7.00 2.81 -10.00
N ILE A 80 -6.51 2.19 -11.08
CA ILE A 80 -6.35 2.85 -12.39
C ILE A 80 -7.69 2.87 -13.16
N GLY A 81 -8.57 1.89 -12.94
CA GLY A 81 -9.82 1.74 -13.68
C GLY A 81 -9.69 0.94 -14.98
N GLN A 82 -8.59 0.19 -15.16
CA GLN A 82 -8.36 -0.68 -16.31
C GLN A 82 -7.60 -1.93 -15.89
N LYS A 83 -7.71 -3.01 -16.67
CA LYS A 83 -6.96 -4.24 -16.39
C LYS A 83 -5.48 -4.02 -16.65
N VAL A 84 -4.64 -4.37 -15.68
CA VAL A 84 -3.17 -4.30 -15.80
C VAL A 84 -2.51 -5.65 -15.59
N LYS A 85 -1.25 -5.73 -16.03
CA LYS A 85 -0.34 -6.87 -15.78
C LYS A 85 1.00 -6.37 -15.30
N ILE A 86 1.54 -7.01 -14.27
CA ILE A 86 2.85 -6.68 -13.70
C ILE A 86 3.92 -7.40 -14.53
N LYS A 87 4.78 -6.61 -15.17
CA LYS A 87 5.97 -7.10 -15.87
C LYS A 87 7.02 -7.53 -14.85
N GLN A 88 7.36 -6.66 -13.91
CA GLN A 88 8.34 -6.94 -12.87
C GLN A 88 8.15 -6.07 -11.62
N VAL A 89 8.63 -6.56 -10.50
CA VAL A 89 8.77 -5.81 -9.25
C VAL A 89 10.09 -5.04 -9.31
N LEU A 90 10.06 -3.78 -8.90
CA LEU A 90 11.23 -2.90 -8.88
C LEU A 90 11.77 -2.81 -7.45
N SER A 91 13.10 -2.84 -7.30
CA SER A 91 13.74 -2.58 -6.03
C SER A 91 13.52 -1.14 -5.60
N ARG A 92 13.37 -0.92 -4.29
CA ARG A 92 13.45 0.42 -3.71
C ARG A 92 14.87 0.93 -3.85
N GLU A 93 15.06 1.94 -4.68
CA GLU A 93 16.31 2.68 -4.82
C GLU A 93 16.19 4.01 -4.05
N GLY A 94 17.30 4.57 -3.56
CA GLY A 94 17.31 5.88 -2.89
C GLY A 94 17.11 5.87 -1.37
N SER A 95 17.49 6.98 -0.74
CA SER A 95 17.29 7.23 0.68
C SER A 95 15.80 7.43 0.97
N GLN A 96 15.23 6.66 1.90
CA GLN A 96 13.94 7.04 2.50
C GLN A 96 14.05 8.49 2.99
N ILE A 97 13.14 9.35 2.54
CA ILE A 97 12.94 10.66 3.17
C ILE A 97 12.31 10.37 4.53
N SER A 98 13.16 9.96 5.47
CA SER A 98 12.78 9.52 6.80
C SER A 98 12.58 10.74 7.69
N ASP A 99 11.49 11.46 7.45
CA ASP A 99 10.93 12.31 8.50
C ASP A 99 10.33 11.37 9.55
N LYS A 100 10.86 11.46 10.78
CA LYS A 100 10.64 10.62 11.98
C LYS A 100 9.17 10.39 12.41
N GLY A 101 8.20 10.84 11.60
CA GLY A 101 6.78 10.90 11.93
C GLY A 101 5.86 9.96 11.16
N SER A 102 6.33 9.19 10.16
CA SER A 102 5.49 8.10 9.61
C SER A 102 6.14 6.74 9.72
N LEU A 103 5.26 5.79 10.05
CA LEU A 103 5.46 4.39 9.76
C LEU A 103 4.94 4.18 8.34
N VAL A 104 5.82 4.24 7.34
CA VAL A 104 5.51 3.67 6.01
C VAL A 104 5.44 2.17 6.21
N ILE A 105 4.24 1.65 6.03
CA ILE A 105 3.92 0.24 6.23
C ILE A 105 4.42 -0.49 4.98
N MET A 106 3.77 -0.24 3.85
CA MET A 106 4.03 -0.92 2.58
C MET A 106 4.35 0.09 1.48
N ASP A 107 5.16 -0.34 0.51
CA ASP A 107 5.53 0.40 -0.70
C ASP A 107 5.88 -0.67 -1.74
N ILE A 108 5.00 -0.79 -2.74
CA ILE A 108 5.12 -1.73 -3.84
C ILE A 108 5.42 -0.91 -5.08
N ILE A 109 6.63 -1.05 -5.60
CA ILE A 109 7.03 -0.45 -6.87
C ILE A 109 7.04 -1.54 -7.94
N VAL A 110 6.25 -1.36 -8.99
CA VAL A 110 6.17 -2.30 -10.11
C VAL A 110 6.25 -1.59 -11.45
N GLU A 111 6.79 -2.27 -12.45
CA GLU A 111 6.60 -1.92 -13.86
C GLU A 111 5.47 -2.79 -14.43
N LEU A 112 4.52 -2.15 -15.11
CA LEU A 112 3.45 -2.81 -15.84
C LEU A 112 3.89 -3.20 -17.27
N GLU A 113 3.14 -4.08 -17.92
CA GLU A 113 3.44 -4.53 -19.30
C GLU A 113 3.38 -3.40 -20.34
N ASP A 114 2.55 -2.37 -20.12
CA ASP A 114 2.52 -1.15 -20.94
C ASP A 114 3.73 -0.23 -20.71
N GLY A 115 4.60 -0.61 -19.75
CA GLY A 115 5.80 0.11 -19.35
C GLY A 115 5.57 1.15 -18.26
N SER A 116 4.34 1.44 -17.87
CA SER A 116 4.03 2.38 -16.78
C SER A 116 4.64 1.92 -15.47
N PHE A 117 5.10 2.86 -14.65
CA PHE A 117 5.54 2.56 -13.28
C PHE A 117 4.41 2.85 -12.31
N VAL A 118 4.23 1.98 -11.33
CA VAL A 118 3.23 2.15 -10.27
C VAL A 118 3.90 2.00 -8.92
N ASP A 119 3.65 2.95 -8.04
CA ASP A 119 3.97 2.89 -6.62
C ASP A 119 2.67 2.86 -5.81
N VAL A 120 2.53 1.85 -4.95
CA VAL A 120 1.45 1.73 -3.98
C VAL A 120 2.02 1.79 -2.58
N GLU A 121 1.82 2.92 -1.91
CA GLU A 121 2.27 3.20 -0.55
C GLU A 121 1.10 3.09 0.44
N MET A 122 1.35 2.51 1.62
CA MET A 122 0.45 2.54 2.77
C MET A 122 1.10 3.30 3.93
N GLN A 123 0.41 4.32 4.43
CA GLN A 123 0.86 5.18 5.52
C GLN A 123 -0.09 5.08 6.72
N LYS A 124 0.46 4.84 7.91
CA LYS A 124 -0.31 4.83 9.17
C LYS A 124 -0.81 6.22 9.57
N THR A 125 0.05 7.22 9.37
CA THR A 125 -0.23 8.62 9.66
C THR A 125 0.19 9.45 8.46
N GLY A 126 -0.76 10.20 7.90
CA GLY A 126 -0.51 11.10 6.78
C GLY A 126 0.43 12.24 7.16
N TYR A 127 1.40 12.53 6.29
CA TYR A 127 2.31 13.64 6.45
C TYR A 127 1.64 15.00 6.23
N ARG A 128 2.26 16.05 6.77
CA ARG A 128 2.02 17.43 6.31
C ARG A 128 2.57 17.59 4.89
N PHE A 129 1.98 18.50 4.11
CA PHE A 129 2.38 18.78 2.73
C PHE A 129 2.35 17.55 1.79
N PRO A 130 1.28 16.73 1.82
CA PRO A 130 1.22 15.49 1.04
C PRO A 130 1.38 15.74 -0.46
N ALA A 131 0.84 16.85 -0.99
CA ALA A 131 0.96 17.19 -2.41
C ALA A 131 2.41 17.47 -2.85
N GLN A 132 3.18 18.19 -2.05
CA GLN A 132 4.59 18.50 -2.31
C GLN A 132 5.41 17.21 -2.29
N ARG A 133 5.20 16.35 -1.28
CA ARG A 133 5.89 15.06 -1.16
C ARG A 133 5.57 14.13 -2.32
N SER A 134 4.30 13.99 -2.71
CA SER A 134 3.91 13.22 -3.89
C SER A 134 4.55 13.76 -5.17
N SER A 135 4.80 15.06 -5.27
CA SER A 135 5.54 15.63 -6.41
C SER A 135 6.99 15.17 -6.44
N CYS A 136 7.67 15.15 -5.30
CA CYS A 136 9.06 14.68 -5.19
C CYS A 136 9.17 13.20 -5.58
N TYR A 137 8.31 12.34 -5.04
CA TYR A 137 8.33 10.91 -5.36
C TYR A 137 7.97 10.63 -6.82
N ALA A 138 6.99 11.34 -7.39
CA ALA A 138 6.61 11.13 -8.79
C ALA A 138 7.76 11.53 -9.72
N SER A 139 8.46 12.62 -9.38
CA SER A 139 9.64 13.07 -10.12
C SER A 139 10.79 12.07 -10.03
N ASP A 140 11.04 11.53 -8.83
CA ASP A 140 12.05 10.50 -8.63
C ASP A 140 11.74 9.22 -9.42
N MET A 141 10.50 8.74 -9.39
CA MET A 141 10.06 7.60 -10.20
C MET A 141 10.21 7.84 -11.71
N MET A 142 9.86 9.04 -12.20
CA MET A 142 10.07 9.42 -13.60
C MET A 142 11.57 9.37 -13.96
N MET A 143 12.45 9.84 -13.07
CA MET A 143 13.90 9.80 -13.31
C MET A 143 14.46 8.37 -13.28
N ARG A 144 13.95 7.50 -12.39
CA ARG A 144 14.30 6.07 -12.40
C ARG A 144 13.88 5.40 -13.70
N GLN A 145 12.65 5.67 -14.14
CA GLN A 145 12.17 5.16 -15.42
C GLN A 145 13.06 5.65 -16.56
N TYR A 146 13.38 6.94 -16.61
CA TYR A 146 14.31 7.51 -17.61
C TYR A 146 15.67 6.80 -17.62
N ASN A 147 16.32 6.68 -16.47
CA ASN A 147 17.64 6.03 -16.37
C ASN A 147 17.59 4.59 -16.85
N ARG A 148 16.54 3.85 -16.46
CA ARG A 148 16.34 2.47 -16.87
C ARG A 148 16.12 2.34 -18.38
N ARG A 149 15.19 3.11 -18.95
CA ARG A 149 14.89 3.09 -20.39
C ARG A 149 16.09 3.50 -21.23
N LYS A 150 16.86 4.49 -20.76
CA LYS A 150 18.09 4.92 -21.42
C LYS A 150 19.16 3.83 -21.41
N SER A 151 19.30 3.12 -20.30
CA SER A 151 20.24 1.99 -20.19
C SER A 151 19.82 0.81 -21.08
N GLU A 152 18.53 0.48 -21.12
CA GLU A 152 17.98 -0.63 -21.90
C GLU A 152 18.04 -0.37 -23.41
N LYS A 153 17.64 0.83 -23.85
CA LYS A 153 17.52 1.18 -25.28
C LYS A 153 18.80 1.78 -25.89
N LYS A 154 19.72 2.28 -25.07
CA LYS A 154 20.98 2.92 -25.51
C LYS A 154 20.72 3.96 -26.61
N ASP A 155 21.22 3.74 -27.83
CA ASP A 155 21.11 4.66 -28.96
C ASP A 155 19.68 4.76 -29.52
N GLU A 156 18.81 3.79 -29.25
CA GLU A 156 17.38 3.82 -29.63
C GLU A 156 16.51 4.56 -28.60
N PHE A 157 17.11 5.10 -27.53
CA PHE A 157 16.36 5.82 -26.51
C PHE A 157 15.76 7.11 -27.08
N THR A 158 14.48 7.30 -26.79
CA THR A 158 13.77 8.57 -27.04
C THR A 158 12.90 8.89 -25.82
N TYR A 159 12.64 10.18 -25.58
CA TYR A 159 11.76 10.60 -24.48
C TYR A 159 10.31 10.07 -24.62
N LYS A 160 9.89 9.68 -25.82
CA LYS A 160 8.64 8.95 -26.07
C LYS A 160 8.57 7.58 -25.39
N SER A 161 9.72 7.06 -24.97
CA SER A 161 9.82 5.79 -24.23
C SER A 161 9.48 5.95 -22.74
N ILE A 162 9.27 7.18 -22.28
CA ILE A 162 8.79 7.47 -20.93
C ILE A 162 7.27 7.34 -20.93
N THR A 163 6.77 6.51 -20.03
CA THR A 163 5.36 6.16 -19.87
C THR A 163 4.83 6.77 -18.57
N PRO A 164 3.50 6.77 -18.37
CA PRO A 164 2.92 7.30 -17.14
C PRO A 164 3.50 6.68 -15.86
N VAL A 165 3.57 7.51 -14.82
CA VAL A 165 3.89 7.12 -13.45
C VAL A 165 2.64 7.30 -12.61
N TYR A 166 2.21 6.22 -11.95
CA TYR A 166 1.09 6.23 -11.01
C TYR A 166 1.63 6.10 -9.59
N MET A 167 1.05 6.89 -8.69
CA MET A 167 1.35 6.80 -7.26
C MET A 167 0.05 6.79 -6.49
N PHE A 168 -0.13 5.74 -5.70
CA PHE A 168 -1.28 5.54 -4.85
C PHE A 168 -0.81 5.56 -3.41
N VAL A 169 -1.32 6.51 -2.64
CA VAL A 169 -1.01 6.62 -1.21
C VAL A 169 -2.28 6.31 -0.44
N LEU A 170 -2.32 5.14 0.18
CA LEU A 170 -3.38 4.70 1.08
C LEU A 170 -3.03 5.19 2.50
N MET A 171 -3.97 5.88 3.15
CA MET A 171 -3.75 6.46 4.48
C MET A 171 -4.77 5.89 5.47
N GLU A 172 -4.27 5.33 6.58
CA GLU A 172 -5.14 4.93 7.70
C GLU A 172 -5.74 6.19 8.36
N ASN A 173 -4.86 7.11 8.75
CA ASN A 173 -5.24 8.42 9.26
C ASN A 173 -4.72 9.49 8.30
N SER A 174 -5.63 10.15 7.59
CA SER A 174 -5.28 11.22 6.67
C SER A 174 -4.85 12.49 7.43
N SER A 175 -4.07 13.34 6.78
CA SER A 175 -3.67 14.62 7.36
C SER A 175 -4.88 15.56 7.51
N LYS A 176 -4.72 16.66 8.26
CA LYS A 176 -5.81 17.64 8.41
C LYS A 176 -6.25 18.22 7.07
N GLU A 177 -5.31 18.42 6.16
CA GLU A 177 -5.53 18.96 4.82
C GLU A 177 -6.50 18.09 3.99
N PHE A 178 -6.47 16.77 4.15
CA PHE A 178 -7.39 15.87 3.46
C PHE A 178 -8.68 15.66 4.26
N SER A 179 -8.58 15.36 5.56
CA SER A 179 -9.76 15.11 6.40
C SER A 179 -10.73 16.28 6.49
N SER A 180 -10.25 17.53 6.34
CA SER A 180 -11.13 18.72 6.35
C SER A 180 -11.90 18.95 5.04
N SER A 181 -11.59 18.23 3.96
CA SER A 181 -12.34 18.34 2.70
C SER A 181 -13.67 17.58 2.71
N GLY A 182 -13.82 16.58 3.59
CA GLY A 182 -14.96 15.67 3.60
C GLY A 182 -14.90 14.54 2.56
N ASP A 183 -13.93 14.58 1.63
CA ASP A 183 -13.72 13.53 0.63
C ASP A 183 -12.71 12.48 1.11
N HIS A 184 -12.83 11.26 0.57
CA HIS A 184 -11.91 10.15 0.86
C HIS A 184 -10.93 9.87 -0.30
N PHE A 185 -11.24 10.35 -1.51
CA PHE A 185 -10.42 10.12 -2.70
C PHE A 185 -9.90 11.45 -3.23
N HIS A 186 -8.58 11.62 -3.17
CA HIS A 186 -7.90 12.81 -3.68
C HIS A 186 -7.03 12.44 -4.87
N LYS A 187 -7.32 13.04 -6.03
CA LYS A 187 -6.56 12.79 -7.26
C LYS A 187 -5.83 14.06 -7.68
N ARG A 188 -4.54 13.91 -7.98
CA ARG A 188 -3.76 14.91 -8.72
C ARG A 188 -3.26 14.27 -10.01
N GLN A 189 -3.43 15.00 -11.11
CA GLN A 189 -2.88 14.63 -12.41
C GLN A 189 -2.09 15.82 -12.92
N VAL A 190 -0.87 15.57 -13.41
CA VAL A 190 -0.06 16.58 -14.08
C VAL A 190 -0.07 16.23 -15.56
N SER A 191 -0.69 17.11 -16.35
CA SER A 191 -0.77 16.99 -17.80
C SER A 191 -0.74 18.39 -18.42
N TYR A 192 -0.57 18.47 -19.73
CA TYR A 192 -0.68 19.73 -20.44
C TYR A 192 -2.12 20.24 -20.40
N SER A 193 -2.31 21.51 -20.01
CA SER A 193 -3.63 22.14 -19.91
C SER A 193 -4.36 22.26 -21.25
N SER A 194 -3.61 22.22 -22.35
CA SER A 194 -4.12 22.23 -23.71
C SER A 194 -4.74 20.90 -24.15
N GLY A 195 -4.64 19.84 -23.32
CA GLY A 195 -5.00 18.48 -23.72
C GLY A 195 -4.07 17.91 -24.81
N VAL A 196 -2.95 18.58 -25.07
CA VAL A 196 -1.97 18.11 -26.05
C VAL A 196 -1.31 16.86 -25.52
N GLU A 197 -1.53 15.76 -26.23
CA GLU A 197 -0.70 14.57 -26.14
C GLU A 197 0.54 14.82 -27.01
N LEU A 198 1.66 15.16 -26.35
CA LEU A 198 2.93 15.29 -27.07
C LEU A 198 3.38 13.88 -27.48
N PRO A 199 3.59 13.63 -28.77
CA PRO A 199 3.85 12.30 -29.29
C PRO A 199 5.21 11.76 -28.91
#